data_AF-A0A855QMC6-F1
#
_entry.id   AF-A0A855QMC6-F1
#
_cell.length_a   1.000
_cell.length_b   1.000
_cell.length_c   1.000
_cell.angle_alpha   90.00
_cell.angle_beta   90.00
_cell.angle_gamma   90.00
#
_symmetry.space_group_name_H-M   'P 1'
#
loop_
_entity.id
_entity.type
_entity.pdbx_description
1 polymer ?
#
loop_
_entity_poly.entity_id
_entity_poly.type
_entity_poly.pdbx_seq_one_letter_code
_entity_poly.pdbx_strand_id
1 'polypeptide(L)'
;MRFITPLLLIGGIATLAGCATQKTQVDRMFTDTLAQPLVENSIVREGDLLSFELLMPGGPNGLRRTMQFEAACSAPDLHLLYLDGTQRVYPLSAGRYTAARKLSPALRATLAANQTFVRACADTPKPDWRLVQTNERDNQVLIDANSLKTVNGETRFWAAFDEPAVLNDMPYNAPYAQKREHFAVSCTGGTYKALAGYDMDADNRVSDGRVDSFPTAQKITGSNADYELLFNKVCISPEKIAALPVFKPRLKAPVTIALTSVQPQVLAAITQLNLDKPARSFKYVHMTGTSTLKGETSGFQSADFISQDAASGQLAIATRGQGYESHTVSWRNLISLVAKNTYNSSGMAESETLTQLSFTGNWKALPVGETVVYQTARSSLNSLIGSRTKVQVTRCVVERELPASEINPNLLGSAKALKCSFDNDEHNRVNHLYYLADYAYFYQSSTDKNAFYYSDMRIDKFE
;
A
#
# COMPACT_ATOMS: atom_id res chain seq x y z
N MET A 1 -41.51 9.01 -29.37
CA MET A 1 -40.30 9.67 -29.91
C MET A 1 -39.92 10.86 -29.05
N ARG A 2 -38.88 10.73 -28.23
CA ARG A 2 -37.90 11.78 -27.90
C ARG A 2 -36.75 11.11 -27.14
N PHE A 3 -35.55 11.41 -27.59
CA PHE A 3 -34.33 10.63 -27.43
C PHE A 3 -33.72 10.78 -26.03
N ILE A 4 -33.32 9.64 -25.46
CA ILE A 4 -32.37 9.54 -24.36
C ILE A 4 -31.00 9.32 -25.01
N THR A 5 -30.04 10.21 -24.76
CA THR A 5 -28.66 10.05 -25.23
C THR A 5 -27.80 9.57 -24.06
N PRO A 6 -27.27 8.34 -24.08
CA PRO A 6 -26.21 7.91 -23.18
C PRO A 6 -24.86 8.28 -23.83
N LEU A 7 -23.98 8.97 -23.11
CA LEU A 7 -22.67 9.37 -23.62
C LEU A 7 -21.57 8.88 -22.67
N LEU A 8 -21.27 7.60 -22.77
CA LEU A 8 -20.01 7.00 -22.35
C LEU A 8 -19.72 5.80 -23.25
N LEU A 9 -18.92 6.00 -24.30
CA LEU A 9 -18.05 4.95 -24.82
C LEU A 9 -16.91 5.58 -25.63
N ILE A 10 -15.70 5.20 -25.25
CA ILE A 10 -14.42 5.58 -25.84
C ILE A 10 -14.23 4.77 -27.13
N GLY A 11 -13.85 5.44 -28.23
CA GLY A 11 -13.34 4.79 -29.43
C GLY A 11 -13.40 5.67 -30.67
N GLY A 12 -12.22 6.08 -31.17
CA GLY A 12 -12.05 6.60 -32.54
C GLY A 12 -11.64 8.06 -32.64
N ILE A 13 -10.35 8.29 -32.91
CA ILE A 13 -9.73 9.48 -33.51
C ILE A 13 -10.47 10.81 -33.24
N ALA A 14 -10.32 11.34 -32.03
CA ALA A 14 -10.65 12.72 -31.71
C ALA A 14 -9.35 13.52 -31.58
N THR A 15 -9.30 14.61 -32.32
CA THR A 15 -8.20 15.59 -32.42
C THR A 15 -7.65 16.01 -31.05
N LEU A 16 -6.35 16.34 -30.99
CA LEU A 16 -5.63 16.84 -29.80
C LEU A 16 -6.36 17.98 -29.04
N ALA A 17 -7.25 18.72 -29.72
CA ALA A 17 -8.11 19.73 -29.12
C ALA A 17 -9.13 19.16 -28.12
N GLY A 18 -9.68 17.96 -28.35
CA GLY A 18 -10.67 17.33 -27.45
C GLY A 18 -10.09 16.93 -26.10
N CYS A 19 -8.83 16.48 -26.07
CA CYS A 19 -8.12 16.17 -24.83
C CYS A 19 -7.78 17.45 -24.03
N ALA A 20 -7.44 18.54 -24.72
CA ALA A 20 -7.14 19.82 -24.07
C ALA A 20 -8.40 20.45 -23.44
N THR A 21 -9.54 20.44 -24.14
CA THR A 21 -10.81 20.97 -23.61
C THR A 21 -11.36 20.14 -22.46
N GLN A 22 -11.24 18.82 -22.50
CA GLN A 22 -11.62 17.96 -21.37
C GLN A 22 -10.71 18.19 -20.16
N LYS A 23 -9.40 18.32 -20.37
CA LYS A 23 -8.44 18.62 -19.31
C LYS A 23 -8.76 19.95 -18.62
N THR A 24 -9.04 21.01 -19.38
CA THR A 24 -9.39 22.32 -18.80
C THR A 24 -10.70 22.28 -18.02
N GLN A 25 -11.68 21.50 -18.46
CA GLN A 25 -12.93 21.32 -17.71
C GLN A 25 -12.72 20.57 -16.39
N VAL A 26 -11.93 19.49 -16.39
CA VAL A 26 -11.60 18.72 -15.19
C VAL A 26 -10.78 19.54 -14.20
N ASP A 27 -9.76 20.26 -14.67
CA ASP A 27 -8.93 21.12 -13.82
C ASP A 27 -9.77 22.26 -13.21
N ARG A 28 -10.75 22.79 -13.95
CA ARG A 28 -11.73 23.77 -13.42
C ARG A 28 -12.62 23.17 -12.34
N MET A 29 -13.18 21.97 -12.56
CA MET A 29 -13.97 21.26 -11.56
C MET A 29 -13.18 21.05 -10.26
N PHE A 30 -11.91 20.65 -10.34
CA PHE A 30 -11.06 20.52 -9.16
C PHE A 30 -10.81 21.87 -8.49
N THR A 31 -10.52 22.92 -9.26
CA THR A 31 -10.31 24.27 -8.74
C THR A 31 -11.54 24.76 -7.97
N ASP A 32 -12.73 24.62 -8.57
CA ASP A 32 -14.00 25.06 -7.98
C ASP A 32 -14.35 24.26 -6.71
N THR A 33 -14.01 22.96 -6.69
CA THR A 33 -14.20 22.09 -5.52
C THR A 33 -13.22 22.41 -4.39
N LEU A 34 -11.93 22.61 -4.70
CA LEU A 34 -10.88 22.97 -3.73
C LEU A 34 -11.09 24.34 -3.08
N ALA A 35 -11.89 25.21 -3.71
CA ALA A 35 -12.31 26.48 -3.14
C ALA A 35 -13.49 26.35 -2.15
N GLN A 36 -14.19 25.21 -2.08
CA GLN A 36 -15.31 25.02 -1.16
C GLN A 36 -14.83 24.85 0.29
N PRO A 37 -15.65 25.19 1.29
CA PRO A 37 -15.35 24.87 2.68
C PRO A 37 -15.16 23.35 2.90
N LEU A 38 -14.20 22.99 3.75
CA LEU A 38 -14.04 21.61 4.23
C LEU A 38 -15.31 21.14 4.96
N VAL A 39 -15.68 19.88 4.76
CA VAL A 39 -16.75 19.24 5.53
C VAL A 39 -16.25 18.99 6.95
N GLU A 40 -16.86 19.62 7.96
CA GLU A 40 -16.35 19.65 9.34
C GLU A 40 -16.03 18.25 9.92
N ASN A 41 -16.97 17.30 9.79
CA ASN A 41 -16.80 15.96 10.39
C ASN A 41 -15.86 15.03 9.60
N SER A 42 -15.35 15.47 8.45
CA SER A 42 -14.50 14.68 7.54
C SER A 42 -13.01 14.71 7.89
N ILE A 43 -12.60 15.65 8.75
CA ILE A 43 -11.19 15.99 8.92
C ILE A 43 -10.53 14.98 9.84
N VAL A 44 -9.62 14.18 9.28
CA VAL A 44 -8.74 13.28 10.02
C VAL A 44 -7.27 13.64 9.74
N ARG A 45 -6.45 13.69 10.79
CA ARG A 45 -5.03 14.06 10.71
C ARG A 45 -4.13 12.84 10.90
N GLU A 46 -3.08 12.76 10.11
CA GLU A 46 -1.96 11.83 10.28
C GLU A 46 -0.64 12.59 10.08
N GLY A 47 0.09 12.85 11.16
CA GLY A 47 1.31 13.65 11.09
C GLY A 47 1.07 15.06 10.52
N ASP A 48 1.64 15.34 9.35
CA ASP A 48 1.44 16.62 8.61
C ASP A 48 0.30 16.57 7.60
N LEU A 49 -0.30 15.40 7.37
CA LEU A 49 -1.34 15.19 6.37
C LEU A 49 -2.72 15.36 6.99
N LEU A 50 -3.61 16.06 6.29
CA LEU A 50 -5.04 16.05 6.54
C LEU A 50 -5.74 15.31 5.40
N SER A 51 -6.59 14.36 5.75
CA SER A 51 -7.61 13.80 4.86
C SER A 51 -8.95 14.45 5.17
N PHE A 52 -9.67 14.88 4.13
CA PHE A 52 -10.91 15.65 4.27
C PHE A 52 -11.79 15.57 3.01
N GLU A 53 -13.07 15.83 3.19
CA GLU A 53 -14.05 15.94 2.11
C GLU A 53 -14.35 17.41 1.77
N LEU A 54 -14.58 17.64 0.47
CA LEU A 54 -15.09 18.89 -0.07
C LEU A 54 -16.38 18.62 -0.86
N LEU A 55 -17.38 19.49 -0.70
CA LEU A 55 -18.60 19.41 -1.50
C LEU A 55 -18.30 19.78 -2.95
N MET A 56 -18.84 19.00 -3.89
CA MET A 56 -18.75 19.36 -5.31
C MET A 56 -19.81 20.40 -5.69
N PRO A 57 -19.44 21.48 -6.40
CA PRO A 57 -20.40 22.41 -6.98
C PRO A 57 -21.30 21.74 -8.04
N GLY A 58 -22.58 22.14 -8.12
CA GLY A 58 -23.45 21.84 -9.27
C GLY A 58 -23.92 20.38 -9.42
N GLY A 59 -24.34 19.72 -8.33
CA GLY A 59 -24.89 18.36 -8.37
C GLY A 59 -26.25 18.25 -9.09
N PRO A 60 -26.49 17.22 -9.93
CA PRO A 60 -27.83 16.94 -10.45
C PRO A 60 -28.78 16.57 -9.30
N ASN A 61 -29.97 17.18 -9.29
CA ASN A 61 -31.11 16.82 -8.43
C ASN A 61 -30.85 16.74 -6.91
N GLY A 62 -29.98 17.61 -6.37
CA GLY A 62 -29.78 17.71 -4.91
C GLY A 62 -29.03 16.55 -4.27
N LEU A 63 -28.46 15.63 -5.05
CA LEU A 63 -27.55 14.60 -4.53
C LEU A 63 -26.26 15.25 -4.02
N ARG A 64 -25.99 15.08 -2.72
CA ARG A 64 -24.70 15.48 -2.12
C ARG A 64 -23.60 14.62 -2.74
N ARG A 65 -22.64 15.27 -3.37
CA ARG A 65 -21.41 14.64 -3.89
C ARG A 65 -20.23 15.30 -3.23
N THR A 66 -19.26 14.50 -2.81
CA THR A 66 -18.02 15.00 -2.21
C THR A 66 -16.81 14.44 -2.94
N MET A 67 -15.70 15.16 -2.85
CA MET A 67 -14.39 14.66 -3.21
C MET A 67 -13.57 14.52 -1.94
N GLN A 68 -12.99 13.34 -1.73
CA GLN A 68 -12.02 13.08 -0.68
C GLN A 68 -10.63 13.42 -1.19
N PHE A 69 -9.97 14.32 -0.46
CA PHE A 69 -8.59 14.70 -0.72
C PHE A 69 -7.71 14.38 0.48
N GLU A 70 -6.41 14.30 0.23
CA GLU A 70 -5.40 14.40 1.26
C GLU A 70 -4.40 15.48 0.87
N ALA A 71 -4.02 16.32 1.83
CA ALA A 71 -3.01 17.34 1.61
C ALA A 71 -2.11 17.52 2.83
N ALA A 72 -0.84 17.84 2.57
CA ALA A 72 0.10 18.23 3.63
C ALA A 72 -0.14 19.68 4.05
N CYS A 73 -0.12 19.91 5.36
CA CYS A 73 -0.23 21.26 5.93
C CYS A 73 1.01 22.10 5.62
N SER A 74 2.20 21.50 5.60
CA SER A 74 3.47 22.20 5.40
C SER A 74 4.11 21.97 4.01
N ALA A 75 3.80 20.86 3.34
CA ALA A 75 4.37 20.51 2.04
C ALA A 75 3.41 20.78 0.86
N PRO A 76 3.93 20.95 -0.37
CA PRO A 76 3.09 21.17 -1.57
C PRO A 76 2.48 19.87 -2.11
N ASP A 77 2.06 18.97 -1.22
CA ASP A 77 1.44 17.69 -1.58
C ASP A 77 -0.08 17.78 -1.49
N LEU A 78 -0.74 17.35 -2.57
CA LEU A 78 -2.19 17.23 -2.69
C LEU A 78 -2.51 15.99 -3.52
N HIS A 79 -3.39 15.15 -3.00
CA HIS A 79 -3.84 13.92 -3.64
C HIS A 79 -5.36 13.87 -3.69
N LEU A 80 -5.89 13.42 -4.83
CA LEU A 80 -7.28 12.96 -4.93
C LEU A 80 -7.33 11.49 -4.51
N LEU A 81 -8.20 11.16 -3.57
CA LEU A 81 -8.39 9.79 -3.10
C LEU A 81 -9.58 9.14 -3.81
N TYR A 82 -10.76 9.78 -3.75
CA TYR A 82 -11.96 9.33 -4.45
C TYR A 82 -13.04 10.42 -4.52
N LEU A 83 -14.05 10.15 -5.35
CA LEU A 83 -15.32 10.86 -5.41
C LEU A 83 -16.39 10.02 -4.71
N ASP A 84 -17.14 10.63 -3.79
CA ASP A 84 -18.32 10.02 -3.20
C ASP A 84 -19.62 10.60 -3.81
N GLY A 85 -20.56 9.69 -4.10
CA GLY A 85 -21.79 9.97 -4.83
C GLY A 85 -22.65 8.72 -4.96
N THR A 86 -23.39 8.56 -6.05
CA THR A 86 -24.22 7.35 -6.28
C THR A 86 -23.38 6.07 -6.41
N GLN A 87 -22.13 6.21 -6.87
CA GLN A 87 -21.13 5.16 -6.88
C GLN A 87 -19.78 5.80 -6.59
N ARG A 88 -18.93 5.10 -5.84
CA ARG A 88 -17.54 5.50 -5.60
C ARG A 88 -16.74 5.55 -6.90
N VAL A 89 -16.06 6.67 -7.15
CA VAL A 89 -15.14 6.81 -8.30
C VAL A 89 -13.74 7.10 -7.78
N TYR A 90 -12.81 6.21 -8.06
CA TYR A 90 -11.39 6.38 -7.78
C TYR A 90 -10.67 6.96 -9.01
N PRO A 91 -9.43 7.47 -8.88
CA PRO A 91 -8.76 8.20 -9.94
C PRO A 91 -8.65 7.46 -11.29
N LEU A 92 -8.58 6.13 -11.28
CA LEU A 92 -8.43 5.31 -12.50
C LEU A 92 -9.58 4.30 -12.70
N SER A 93 -10.58 4.25 -11.80
CA SER A 93 -11.67 3.27 -11.92
C SER A 93 -12.95 3.72 -11.19
N ALA A 94 -14.11 3.37 -11.75
CA ALA A 94 -15.39 3.51 -11.08
C ALA A 94 -15.79 2.17 -10.44
N GLY A 95 -16.10 2.19 -9.14
CA GLY A 95 -16.55 1.00 -8.41
C GLY A 95 -15.45 -0.03 -8.07
N ARG A 96 -14.17 0.32 -8.26
CA ARG A 96 -13.04 -0.51 -7.79
C ARG A 96 -11.92 0.39 -7.32
N TYR A 97 -11.36 0.10 -6.16
CA TYR A 97 -10.28 0.86 -5.57
C TYR A 97 -9.09 0.99 -6.54
N THR A 98 -8.54 2.20 -6.62
CA THR A 98 -7.26 2.50 -7.23
C THR A 98 -6.51 3.49 -6.35
N ALA A 99 -5.18 3.44 -6.36
CA ALA A 99 -4.35 4.31 -5.54
C ALA A 99 -4.63 5.80 -5.78
N ALA A 100 -4.30 6.61 -4.77
CA ALA A 100 -4.44 8.06 -4.80
C ALA A 100 -3.66 8.69 -5.96
N ARG A 101 -4.22 9.77 -6.53
CA ARG A 101 -3.58 10.51 -7.62
C ARG A 101 -3.06 11.84 -7.14
N LYS A 102 -1.75 12.06 -7.28
CA LYS A 102 -1.13 13.36 -7.04
C LYS A 102 -1.69 14.42 -8.00
N LEU A 103 -2.07 15.57 -7.46
CA LEU A 103 -2.59 16.72 -8.21
C LEU A 103 -1.49 17.75 -8.46
N SER A 104 -1.77 18.68 -9.38
CA SER A 104 -0.80 19.67 -9.81
C SER A 104 -0.49 20.71 -8.72
N PRO A 105 0.71 21.32 -8.74
CA PRO A 105 1.04 22.43 -7.84
C PRO A 105 0.06 23.61 -7.92
N ALA A 106 -0.55 23.85 -9.09
CA ALA A 106 -1.56 24.89 -9.26
C ALA A 106 -2.83 24.60 -8.43
N LEU A 107 -3.32 23.36 -8.45
CA LEU A 107 -4.46 22.94 -7.62
C LEU A 107 -4.12 23.00 -6.13
N ARG A 108 -2.88 22.64 -5.75
CA ARG A 108 -2.39 22.80 -4.37
C ARG A 108 -2.39 24.26 -3.92
N ALA A 109 -2.08 25.20 -4.80
CA ALA A 109 -2.13 26.64 -4.49
C ALA A 109 -3.58 27.12 -4.25
N THR A 110 -4.56 26.63 -5.02
CA THR A 110 -5.98 26.92 -4.77
C THR A 110 -6.40 26.46 -3.36
N LEU A 111 -6.04 25.23 -2.97
CA LEU A 111 -6.32 24.74 -1.62
C LEU A 111 -5.59 25.55 -0.53
N ALA A 112 -4.36 25.99 -0.79
CA ALA A 112 -3.60 26.81 0.16
C ALA A 112 -4.31 28.13 0.51
N ALA A 113 -5.06 28.69 -0.44
CA ALA A 113 -5.84 29.91 -0.25
C ALA A 113 -7.18 29.66 0.49
N ASN A 114 -7.59 28.39 0.65
CA ASN A 114 -8.83 28.03 1.32
C ASN A 114 -8.70 28.21 2.83
N GLN A 115 -9.44 29.17 3.38
CA GLN A 115 -9.38 29.53 4.81
C GLN A 115 -9.79 28.38 5.75
N THR A 116 -10.70 27.50 5.31
CA THR A 116 -11.10 26.36 6.14
C THR A 116 -10.02 25.29 6.20
N PHE A 117 -9.23 25.12 5.12
CA PHE A 117 -8.08 24.23 5.13
C PHE A 117 -6.95 24.78 6.00
N VAL A 118 -6.64 26.08 5.87
CA VAL A 118 -5.64 26.75 6.69
C VAL A 118 -5.97 26.63 8.19
N ARG A 119 -7.23 26.86 8.56
CA ARG A 119 -7.70 26.67 9.94
C ARG A 119 -7.64 25.21 10.38
N ALA A 120 -8.09 24.27 9.55
CA ALA A 120 -8.02 22.85 9.87
C ALA A 120 -6.58 22.40 10.18
N CYS A 121 -5.59 22.90 9.45
CA CYS A 121 -4.17 22.63 9.71
C CYS A 121 -3.67 23.16 11.05
N ALA A 122 -4.16 24.33 11.48
CA ALA A 122 -3.81 24.96 12.74
C ALA A 122 -4.55 24.31 13.93
N ASP A 123 -5.84 24.02 13.76
CA ASP A 123 -6.75 23.68 14.85
C ASP A 123 -6.88 22.17 15.08
N THR A 124 -6.52 21.33 14.11
CA THR A 124 -6.59 19.86 14.27
C THR A 124 -5.26 19.36 14.84
N PRO A 125 -5.16 18.98 16.12
CA PRO A 125 -3.91 18.50 16.69
C PRO A 125 -3.44 17.19 16.02
N LYS A 126 -2.13 16.92 16.09
CA LYS A 126 -1.61 15.60 15.71
C LYS A 126 -2.26 14.54 16.62
N PRO A 127 -2.67 13.38 16.09
CA PRO A 127 -3.34 12.37 16.88
C PRO A 127 -2.42 11.82 17.97
N ASP A 128 -2.99 11.57 19.14
CA ASP A 128 -2.37 10.84 20.24
C ASP A 128 -3.15 9.54 20.48
N TRP A 129 -2.86 8.55 19.64
CA TRP A 129 -3.54 7.25 19.67
C TRP A 129 -3.19 6.46 20.92
N ARG A 130 -4.21 6.12 21.71
CA ARG A 130 -4.12 5.36 22.95
C ARG A 130 -4.82 4.03 22.86
N LEU A 131 -4.16 2.99 23.37
CA LEU A 131 -4.68 1.63 23.37
C LEU A 131 -5.76 1.46 24.44
N VAL A 132 -6.98 1.16 24.00
CA VAL A 132 -8.14 0.86 24.86
C VAL A 132 -8.16 -0.62 25.24
N GLN A 133 -8.00 -1.50 24.24
CA GLN A 133 -8.00 -2.95 24.40
C GLN A 133 -7.28 -3.62 23.23
N THR A 134 -6.71 -4.80 23.48
CA THR A 134 -6.43 -5.81 22.45
C THR A 134 -7.35 -7.00 22.69
N ASN A 135 -8.07 -7.47 21.66
CA ASN A 135 -8.96 -8.61 21.78
C ASN A 135 -8.24 -9.93 21.44
N GLU A 136 -8.93 -11.06 21.58
CA GLU A 136 -8.37 -12.41 21.35
C GLU A 136 -7.90 -12.66 19.91
N ARG A 137 -8.30 -11.82 18.95
CA ARG A 137 -7.90 -11.88 17.54
C ARG A 137 -6.75 -10.91 17.21
N ASP A 138 -6.12 -10.32 18.22
CA ASP A 138 -5.09 -9.28 18.08
C ASP A 138 -5.56 -7.98 17.41
N ASN A 139 -6.89 -7.76 17.33
CA ASN A 139 -7.43 -6.47 16.93
C ASN A 139 -7.30 -5.50 18.11
N GLN A 140 -6.93 -4.26 17.81
CA GLN A 140 -6.73 -3.23 18.84
C GLN A 140 -7.75 -2.11 18.69
N VAL A 141 -8.43 -1.81 19.79
CA VAL A 141 -9.32 -0.64 19.89
C VAL A 141 -8.49 0.53 20.38
N LEU A 142 -8.55 1.65 19.68
CA LEU A 142 -7.78 2.85 19.93
C LEU A 142 -8.70 4.07 20.08
N ILE A 143 -8.22 5.07 20.81
CA ILE A 143 -8.85 6.38 20.92
C ILE A 143 -7.80 7.47 20.74
N ASP A 144 -8.12 8.51 19.98
CA ASP A 144 -7.25 9.69 19.86
C ASP A 144 -7.53 10.64 21.03
N ALA A 145 -6.61 10.68 21.99
CA ALA A 145 -6.73 11.51 23.17
C ALA A 145 -6.78 13.01 22.84
N ASN A 146 -6.13 13.45 21.76
CA ASN A 146 -6.10 14.86 21.34
C ASN A 146 -7.38 15.28 20.58
N SER A 147 -8.18 14.32 20.10
CA SER A 147 -9.45 14.62 19.42
C SER A 147 -10.63 14.86 20.37
N LEU A 148 -10.49 14.51 21.65
CA LEU A 148 -11.55 14.60 22.65
C LEU A 148 -11.96 16.05 22.89
N LYS A 149 -13.20 16.39 22.55
CA LYS A 149 -13.79 17.70 22.81
C LYS A 149 -15.27 17.59 23.14
N THR A 150 -15.76 18.52 23.96
CA THR A 150 -17.20 18.63 24.22
C THR A 150 -17.80 19.66 23.28
N VAL A 151 -18.85 19.28 22.55
CA VAL A 151 -19.59 20.15 21.63
C VAL A 151 -21.07 19.94 21.87
N ASN A 152 -21.78 21.01 22.26
CA ASN A 152 -23.24 20.97 22.51
C ASN A 152 -23.68 19.86 23.48
N GLY A 153 -22.87 19.57 24.51
CA GLY A 153 -23.16 18.53 25.50
C GLY A 153 -22.87 17.08 25.04
N GLU A 154 -22.37 16.89 23.83
CA GLU A 154 -21.86 15.61 23.33
C GLU A 154 -20.33 15.61 23.39
N THR A 155 -19.72 14.48 23.75
CA THR A 155 -18.28 14.28 23.63
C THR A 155 -17.95 13.76 22.23
N ARG A 156 -17.14 14.50 21.48
CA ARG A 156 -16.67 14.13 20.15
C ARG A 156 -15.22 13.68 20.18
N PHE A 157 -14.90 12.65 19.41
CA PHE A 157 -13.53 12.11 19.30
C PHE A 157 -13.42 11.15 18.13
N TRP A 158 -12.19 10.95 17.67
CA TRP A 158 -11.80 9.89 16.77
C TRP A 158 -11.42 8.63 17.55
N ALA A 159 -11.89 7.48 17.09
CA ALA A 159 -11.45 6.16 17.51
C ALA A 159 -10.88 5.41 16.32
N ALA A 160 -10.12 4.36 16.58
CA ALA A 160 -9.64 3.49 15.55
C ALA A 160 -9.70 2.01 15.93
N PHE A 161 -9.92 1.16 14.93
CA PHE A 161 -9.97 -0.29 15.04
C PHE A 161 -8.84 -0.84 14.17
N ASP A 162 -7.76 -1.24 14.81
CA ASP A 162 -6.51 -1.68 14.18
C ASP A 162 -6.54 -3.19 13.95
N GLU A 163 -6.44 -3.60 12.69
CA GLU A 163 -6.42 -5.02 12.31
C GLU A 163 -4.98 -5.58 12.35
N PRO A 164 -4.77 -6.87 12.65
CA PRO A 164 -3.44 -7.48 12.66
C PRO A 164 -2.85 -7.67 11.25
N ALA A 165 -3.68 -7.60 10.20
CA ALA A 165 -3.30 -7.69 8.80
C ALA A 165 -4.02 -6.61 7.98
N VAL A 166 -3.56 -6.36 6.75
CA VAL A 166 -4.31 -5.52 5.81
C VAL A 166 -5.42 -6.35 5.21
N LEU A 167 -6.66 -5.90 5.31
CA LEU A 167 -7.85 -6.53 4.74
C LEU A 167 -8.35 -5.72 3.55
N ASN A 168 -9.38 -6.20 2.86
CA ASN A 168 -10.06 -5.45 1.79
C ASN A 168 -11.54 -5.30 2.13
N ASP A 169 -12.09 -4.09 1.96
CA ASP A 169 -13.51 -3.85 2.21
C ASP A 169 -14.34 -3.94 0.92
N MET A 170 -15.51 -4.55 1.04
CA MET A 170 -16.50 -4.62 -0.04
C MET A 170 -17.38 -3.36 -0.02
N PRO A 171 -17.90 -2.90 -1.18
CA PRO A 171 -17.88 -3.56 -2.49
C PRO A 171 -16.67 -3.19 -3.37
N TYR A 172 -15.85 -2.21 -2.98
CA TYR A 172 -14.85 -1.62 -3.86
C TYR A 172 -13.47 -2.28 -3.80
N ASN A 173 -13.29 -3.24 -2.88
CA ASN A 173 -12.04 -3.94 -2.62
C ASN A 173 -10.90 -2.98 -2.18
N ALA A 174 -11.25 -1.92 -1.45
CA ALA A 174 -10.29 -0.97 -0.91
C ALA A 174 -9.49 -1.60 0.24
N PRO A 175 -8.15 -1.48 0.27
CA PRO A 175 -7.35 -2.07 1.33
C PRO A 175 -7.47 -1.27 2.62
N TYR A 176 -7.55 -1.93 3.76
CA TYR A 176 -7.52 -1.28 5.07
C TYR A 176 -6.70 -2.07 6.09
N ALA A 177 -5.78 -1.38 6.75
CA ALA A 177 -5.08 -1.81 7.94
C ALA A 177 -5.85 -1.42 9.21
N GLN A 178 -6.60 -0.32 9.16
CA GLN A 178 -7.24 0.25 10.32
C GLN A 178 -8.51 0.98 9.89
N LYS A 179 -9.58 0.92 10.68
CA LYS A 179 -10.76 1.77 10.50
C LYS A 179 -10.71 2.92 11.48
N ARG A 180 -10.87 4.16 11.02
CA ARG A 180 -10.95 5.36 11.87
C ARG A 180 -12.35 5.94 11.82
N GLU A 181 -12.96 6.12 12.98
CA GLU A 181 -14.34 6.55 13.09
C GLU A 181 -14.47 7.76 14.02
N HIS A 182 -15.21 8.77 13.58
CA HIS A 182 -15.47 9.98 14.33
C HIS A 182 -16.84 9.84 14.99
N PHE A 183 -16.88 9.95 16.31
CA PHE A 183 -18.12 9.80 17.08
C PHE A 183 -18.55 11.10 17.74
N ALA A 184 -19.85 11.22 17.98
CA ALA A 184 -20.43 12.08 19.01
C ALA A 184 -21.20 11.21 20.01
N VAL A 185 -20.84 11.30 21.29
CA VAL A 185 -21.42 10.48 22.36
C VAL A 185 -22.16 11.38 23.36
N SER A 186 -23.42 11.05 23.60
CA SER A 186 -24.23 11.63 24.68
C SER A 186 -24.23 10.68 25.87
N CYS A 187 -23.37 10.96 26.85
CA CYS A 187 -23.17 10.10 28.01
C CYS A 187 -24.38 10.06 28.94
N THR A 188 -25.08 11.18 29.11
CA THR A 188 -26.33 11.24 29.89
C THR A 188 -27.49 10.58 29.16
N GLY A 189 -27.52 10.68 27.83
CA GLY A 189 -28.53 10.04 26.99
C GLY A 189 -28.29 8.54 26.73
N GLY A 190 -27.08 8.04 27.01
CA GLY A 190 -26.70 6.66 26.71
C GLY A 190 -26.70 6.35 25.20
N THR A 191 -26.40 7.34 24.36
CA THR A 191 -26.44 7.21 22.89
C THR A 191 -25.17 7.73 22.22
N TYR A 192 -24.89 7.23 21.01
CA TYR A 192 -23.82 7.74 20.16
C TYR A 192 -24.30 7.96 18.72
N LYS A 193 -23.52 8.73 17.95
CA LYS A 193 -23.67 9.00 16.52
C LYS A 193 -22.33 8.77 15.84
N ALA A 194 -22.29 8.00 14.77
CA ALA A 194 -21.15 7.94 13.86
C ALA A 194 -21.22 9.14 12.91
N LEU A 195 -20.22 10.01 12.95
CA LEU A 195 -20.15 11.23 12.14
C LEU A 195 -19.38 11.01 10.83
N ALA A 196 -18.34 10.18 10.88
CA ALA A 196 -17.56 9.76 9.73
C ALA A 196 -16.88 8.42 10.02
N GLY A 197 -16.54 7.68 8.97
CA GLY A 197 -15.78 6.44 9.07
C GLY A 197 -14.87 6.29 7.84
N TYR A 198 -13.59 6.04 8.07
CA TYR A 198 -12.58 5.91 7.05
C TYR A 198 -11.82 4.60 7.19
N ASP A 199 -11.63 3.94 6.07
CA ASP A 199 -10.69 2.85 5.92
C ASP A 199 -9.31 3.46 5.65
N MET A 200 -8.34 3.09 6.48
CA MET A 200 -6.95 3.53 6.38
C MET A 200 -6.11 2.39 5.85
N ASP A 201 -5.36 2.59 4.78
CA ASP A 201 -4.40 1.60 4.26
C ASP A 201 -3.18 1.43 5.20
N ALA A 202 -2.24 0.58 4.81
CA ALA A 202 -1.04 0.30 5.59
C ALA A 202 -0.13 1.51 5.81
N ASP A 203 -0.25 2.54 4.97
CA ASP A 203 0.51 3.78 5.03
C ASP A 203 -0.25 4.88 5.79
N ASN A 204 -1.36 4.53 6.46
CA ASN A 204 -2.29 5.44 7.14
C ASN A 204 -2.89 6.52 6.22
N ARG A 205 -3.07 6.20 4.94
CA ARG A 205 -3.85 7.03 4.01
C ARG A 205 -5.27 6.51 3.92
N VAL A 206 -6.24 7.42 3.78
CA VAL A 206 -7.63 7.04 3.55
C VAL A 206 -7.75 6.32 2.20
N SER A 207 -8.15 5.05 2.22
CA SER A 207 -8.40 4.24 1.03
C SER A 207 -9.87 4.26 0.63
N ASP A 208 -10.77 4.30 1.60
CA ASP A 208 -12.22 4.41 1.42
C ASP A 208 -12.91 5.00 2.66
N GLY A 209 -14.24 5.14 2.64
CA GLY A 209 -15.01 5.65 3.78
C GLY A 209 -16.05 6.70 3.39
N ARG A 210 -16.66 7.35 4.38
CA ARG A 210 -17.71 8.36 4.15
C ARG A 210 -17.92 9.24 5.38
N VAL A 211 -18.50 10.41 5.13
CA VAL A 211 -19.07 11.28 6.16
C VAL A 211 -20.59 11.10 6.20
N ASP A 212 -21.14 10.87 7.40
CA ASP A 212 -22.59 10.83 7.58
C ASP A 212 -23.16 12.25 7.53
N SER A 213 -24.06 12.50 6.58
CA SER A 213 -24.74 13.78 6.44
C SER A 213 -25.85 14.00 7.47
N PHE A 214 -26.45 12.91 7.93
CA PHE A 214 -27.61 12.92 8.83
C PHE A 214 -27.45 11.81 9.89
N PRO A 215 -26.44 11.96 10.77
CA PRO A 215 -26.10 10.91 11.71
C PRO A 215 -27.25 10.64 12.68
N THR A 216 -27.66 9.38 12.75
CA THR A 216 -28.76 8.93 13.61
C THR A 216 -28.21 8.44 14.95
N ALA A 217 -28.86 8.85 16.05
CA ALA A 217 -28.48 8.41 17.38
C ALA A 217 -28.80 6.91 17.58
N GLN A 218 -27.83 6.16 18.08
CA GLN A 218 -27.93 4.74 18.43
C GLN A 218 -27.66 4.56 19.91
N LYS A 219 -28.26 3.55 20.54
CA LYS A 219 -27.99 3.24 21.95
C LYS A 219 -26.58 2.68 22.10
N ILE A 220 -25.88 3.09 23.17
CA ILE A 220 -24.59 2.50 23.54
C ILE A 220 -24.82 1.03 23.94
N THR A 221 -25.76 0.79 24.85
CA THR A 221 -26.12 -0.57 25.29
C THR A 221 -26.77 -1.37 24.15
N GLY A 222 -26.28 -2.59 23.94
CA GLY A 222 -26.67 -3.46 22.84
C GLY A 222 -25.95 -3.17 21.53
N SER A 223 -24.94 -2.29 21.52
CA SER A 223 -24.02 -2.15 20.39
C SER A 223 -22.98 -3.29 20.42
N ASN A 224 -21.90 -3.18 19.64
CA ASN A 224 -20.83 -4.17 19.72
C ASN A 224 -19.97 -3.95 20.99
N ALA A 225 -19.29 -5.00 21.44
CA ALA A 225 -18.52 -4.97 22.68
C ALA A 225 -17.41 -3.91 22.69
N ASP A 226 -16.77 -3.67 21.54
CA ASP A 226 -15.69 -2.68 21.40
C ASP A 226 -16.24 -1.25 21.55
N TYR A 227 -17.40 -0.97 20.94
CA TYR A 227 -18.10 0.31 21.05
C TYR A 227 -18.59 0.55 22.48
N GLU A 228 -19.23 -0.44 23.10
CA GLU A 228 -19.67 -0.32 24.49
C GLU A 228 -18.50 0.01 25.43
N LEU A 229 -17.38 -0.71 25.32
CA LEU A 229 -16.19 -0.46 26.12
C LEU A 229 -15.64 0.95 25.89
N LEU A 230 -15.47 1.32 24.63
CA LEU A 230 -14.92 2.60 24.22
C LEU A 230 -15.77 3.76 24.75
N PHE A 231 -17.08 3.73 24.51
CA PHE A 231 -17.99 4.79 24.92
C PHE A 231 -18.15 4.86 26.44
N ASN A 232 -18.16 3.72 27.14
CA ASN A 232 -18.16 3.71 28.61
C ASN A 232 -16.89 4.37 29.18
N LYS A 233 -15.71 4.12 28.59
CA LYS A 233 -14.47 4.79 29.03
C LYS A 233 -14.55 6.31 28.84
N VAL A 234 -15.06 6.76 27.69
CA VAL A 234 -15.26 8.19 27.40
C VAL A 234 -16.24 8.83 28.38
N CYS A 235 -17.33 8.13 28.72
CA CYS A 235 -18.38 8.67 29.58
C CYS A 235 -18.06 8.67 31.07
N ILE A 236 -17.29 7.70 31.55
CA ILE A 236 -17.01 7.54 32.99
C ILE A 236 -15.73 8.25 33.41
N SER A 237 -14.69 8.20 32.58
CA SER A 237 -13.36 8.72 32.95
C SER A 237 -12.60 9.30 31.75
N PRO A 238 -13.12 10.36 31.10
CA PRO A 238 -12.46 10.97 29.95
C PRO A 238 -11.05 11.48 30.28
N GLU A 239 -10.82 11.94 31.51
CA GLU A 239 -9.53 12.43 32.01
C GLU A 239 -8.45 11.35 32.06
N LYS A 240 -8.83 10.06 32.13
CA LYS A 240 -7.88 8.95 32.17
C LYS A 240 -7.42 8.50 30.79
N ILE A 241 -8.05 8.99 29.71
CA ILE A 241 -7.72 8.55 28.36
C ILE A 241 -6.28 8.87 27.99
N ALA A 242 -5.78 10.06 28.34
CA ALA A 242 -4.39 10.46 28.08
C ALA A 242 -3.35 9.60 28.83
N ALA A 243 -3.75 8.87 29.88
CA ALA A 243 -2.87 7.98 30.65
C ALA A 243 -2.86 6.54 30.14
N LEU A 244 -3.70 6.19 29.15
CA LEU A 244 -3.69 4.88 28.52
C LEU A 244 -2.35 4.62 27.80
N PRO A 245 -1.96 3.35 27.58
CA PRO A 245 -0.75 3.02 26.86
C PRO A 245 -0.74 3.66 25.46
N VAL A 246 0.39 4.23 25.07
CA VAL A 246 0.58 4.78 23.72
C VAL A 246 0.53 3.65 22.70
N PHE A 247 -0.27 3.82 21.65
CA PHE A 247 -0.31 2.88 20.53
C PHE A 247 1.03 2.83 19.82
N LYS A 248 1.50 1.61 19.53
CA LYS A 248 2.70 1.38 18.73
C LYS A 248 2.27 0.76 17.39
N PRO A 249 2.40 1.49 16.27
CA PRO A 249 2.11 0.95 14.95
C PRO A 249 2.85 -0.37 14.71
N ARG A 250 2.15 -1.34 14.16
CA ARG A 250 2.67 -2.67 13.85
C ARG A 250 2.91 -2.80 12.34
N LEU A 251 3.95 -3.54 11.96
CA LEU A 251 4.10 -3.97 10.58
C LEU A 251 3.01 -5.00 10.26
N LYS A 252 2.28 -4.78 9.17
CA LYS A 252 1.17 -5.66 8.76
C LYS A 252 1.49 -6.33 7.45
N ALA A 253 1.64 -7.65 7.45
CA ALA A 253 1.81 -8.41 6.23
C ALA A 253 0.56 -8.28 5.33
N PRO A 254 0.71 -8.42 4.00
CA PRO A 254 -0.42 -8.74 3.12
C PRO A 254 -1.18 -9.99 3.60
N VAL A 255 -2.48 -10.10 3.27
CA VAL A 255 -3.27 -11.30 3.60
C VAL A 255 -2.62 -12.52 2.95
N THR A 256 -2.31 -13.54 3.74
CA THR A 256 -1.81 -14.80 3.21
C THR A 256 -2.81 -15.43 2.25
N ILE A 257 -2.37 -15.71 1.03
CA ILE A 257 -3.15 -16.42 0.03
C ILE A 257 -2.55 -17.79 -0.27
N ALA A 258 -3.41 -18.74 -0.65
CA ALA A 258 -2.96 -20.02 -1.16
C ALA A 258 -2.30 -19.83 -2.54
N LEU A 259 -1.06 -20.27 -2.67
CA LEU A 259 -0.35 -20.39 -3.95
C LEU A 259 -0.45 -21.83 -4.46
N THR A 260 -0.22 -22.01 -5.76
CA THR A 260 -0.01 -23.33 -6.34
C THR A 260 1.26 -23.96 -5.76
N SER A 261 1.30 -25.29 -5.64
CA SER A 261 2.48 -25.98 -5.15
C SER A 261 3.66 -25.86 -6.14
N VAL A 262 4.87 -25.78 -5.60
CA VAL A 262 6.10 -25.82 -6.40
C VAL A 262 6.22 -27.18 -7.09
N GLN A 263 6.62 -27.18 -8.36
CA GLN A 263 6.76 -28.38 -9.16
C GLN A 263 7.90 -29.30 -8.63
N PRO A 264 7.69 -30.62 -8.49
CA PRO A 264 8.71 -31.52 -7.91
C PRO A 264 10.06 -31.50 -8.63
N GLN A 265 10.07 -31.41 -9.96
CA GLN A 265 11.30 -31.33 -10.76
C GLN A 265 12.10 -30.05 -10.49
N VAL A 266 11.43 -28.95 -10.14
CA VAL A 266 12.08 -27.70 -9.75
C VAL A 266 12.73 -27.85 -8.38
N LEU A 267 12.04 -28.51 -7.43
CA LEU A 267 12.61 -28.81 -6.11
C LEU A 267 13.82 -29.74 -6.22
N ALA A 268 13.75 -30.77 -7.07
CA ALA A 268 14.86 -31.68 -7.32
C ALA A 268 16.11 -30.93 -7.82
N ALA A 269 15.95 -29.99 -8.76
CA ALA A 269 17.06 -29.17 -9.26
C ALA A 269 17.69 -28.30 -8.16
N ILE A 270 16.89 -27.77 -7.22
CA ILE A 270 17.39 -27.01 -6.07
C ILE A 270 18.13 -27.92 -5.10
N THR A 271 17.57 -29.09 -4.78
CA THR A 271 18.19 -30.05 -3.85
C THR A 271 19.55 -30.55 -4.35
N GLN A 272 19.73 -30.71 -5.65
CA GLN A 272 21.01 -31.11 -6.28
C GLN A 272 22.15 -30.12 -6.01
N LEU A 273 21.86 -28.85 -5.69
CA LEU A 273 22.88 -27.87 -5.32
C LEU A 273 23.55 -28.19 -3.97
N ASN A 274 22.93 -29.05 -3.14
CA ASN A 274 23.44 -29.49 -1.84
C ASN A 274 23.92 -28.31 -0.95
N LEU A 275 23.07 -27.29 -0.86
CA LEU A 275 23.39 -26.05 -0.17
C LEU A 275 23.21 -26.19 1.34
N ASP A 276 24.07 -25.51 2.09
CA ASP A 276 23.98 -25.50 3.54
C ASP A 276 22.79 -24.66 3.99
N LYS A 277 22.23 -25.01 5.16
CA LYS A 277 21.17 -24.23 5.79
C LYS A 277 21.72 -22.87 6.22
N PRO A 278 20.92 -21.79 6.11
CA PRO A 278 21.35 -20.49 6.60
C PRO A 278 21.61 -20.51 8.11
N ALA A 279 22.58 -19.72 8.55
CA ALA A 279 22.83 -19.48 9.97
C ALA A 279 21.80 -18.51 10.56
N ARG A 280 21.17 -17.68 9.72
CA ARG A 280 20.23 -16.61 10.09
C ARG A 280 19.07 -16.55 9.11
N SER A 281 17.91 -16.08 9.53
CA SER A 281 16.77 -15.93 8.63
C SER A 281 16.11 -14.59 8.87
N PHE A 282 15.79 -13.88 7.79
CA PHE A 282 14.95 -12.70 7.86
C PHE A 282 13.50 -13.11 8.12
N LYS A 283 12.81 -12.32 8.93
CA LYS A 283 11.36 -12.28 9.03
C LYS A 283 10.78 -11.09 8.28
N TYR A 284 11.56 -10.03 8.16
CA TYR A 284 11.18 -8.80 7.50
C TYR A 284 12.37 -8.14 6.82
N VAL A 285 12.17 -7.61 5.61
CA VAL A 285 13.16 -6.77 4.92
C VAL A 285 12.41 -5.58 4.30
N HIS A 286 12.79 -4.37 4.66
CA HIS A 286 12.36 -3.15 4.00
C HIS A 286 13.45 -2.65 3.07
N MET A 287 13.03 -2.23 1.89
CA MET A 287 13.88 -1.70 0.85
C MET A 287 13.37 -0.33 0.44
N THR A 288 14.30 0.60 0.25
CA THR A 288 14.04 1.95 -0.21
C THR A 288 15.00 2.31 -1.33
N GLY A 289 14.66 3.30 -2.15
CA GLY A 289 15.53 3.75 -3.22
C GLY A 289 14.80 4.55 -4.29
N THR A 290 15.23 4.35 -5.53
CA THR A 290 14.59 4.96 -6.71
C THR A 290 14.40 3.92 -7.79
N SER A 291 13.37 4.13 -8.60
CA SER A 291 13.15 3.36 -9.83
C SER A 291 12.79 4.31 -10.96
N THR A 292 13.29 4.02 -12.16
CA THR A 292 12.97 4.78 -13.36
C THR A 292 12.34 3.85 -14.37
N LEU A 293 11.13 4.17 -14.81
CA LEU A 293 10.41 3.47 -15.86
C LEU A 293 10.22 4.41 -17.05
N LYS A 294 10.74 4.04 -18.23
CA LYS A 294 10.64 4.83 -19.48
C LYS A 294 10.98 6.31 -19.31
N GLY A 295 12.02 6.60 -18.52
CA GLY A 295 12.51 7.96 -18.26
C GLY A 295 11.84 8.68 -17.08
N GLU A 296 10.78 8.13 -16.50
CA GLU A 296 10.12 8.70 -15.33
C GLU A 296 10.67 8.07 -14.04
N THR A 297 11.36 8.88 -13.24
CA THR A 297 11.93 8.46 -11.95
C THR A 297 10.94 8.69 -10.82
N SER A 298 10.78 7.68 -9.97
CA SER A 298 9.98 7.72 -8.74
C SER A 298 10.76 7.14 -7.58
N GLY A 299 10.34 7.46 -6.35
CA GLY A 299 10.82 6.75 -5.17
C GLY A 299 10.45 5.27 -5.27
N PHE A 300 11.29 4.41 -4.73
CA PHE A 300 11.01 2.98 -4.59
C PHE A 300 10.89 2.65 -3.11
N GLN A 301 9.83 1.95 -2.74
CA GLN A 301 9.68 1.35 -1.43
C GLN A 301 9.00 -0.01 -1.56
N SER A 302 9.50 -0.97 -0.79
CA SER A 302 8.89 -2.29 -0.66
C SER A 302 9.25 -2.93 0.67
N ALA A 303 8.33 -3.73 1.18
CA ALA A 303 8.46 -4.50 2.40
C ALA A 303 8.19 -5.98 2.10
N ASP A 304 9.17 -6.83 2.37
CA ASP A 304 9.08 -8.28 2.29
C ASP A 304 8.84 -8.85 3.68
N PHE A 305 7.78 -9.65 3.82
CA PHE A 305 7.48 -10.45 4.99
C PHE A 305 7.83 -11.90 4.67
N ILE A 306 8.82 -12.43 5.39
CA ILE A 306 9.51 -13.66 5.02
C ILE A 306 9.20 -14.75 6.04
N SER A 307 8.82 -15.90 5.52
CA SER A 307 8.54 -17.13 6.27
C SER A 307 9.02 -18.33 5.46
N GLN A 308 8.73 -19.54 5.95
CA GLN A 308 9.04 -20.77 5.24
C GLN A 308 7.76 -21.40 4.68
N ASP A 309 7.78 -21.74 3.39
CA ASP A 309 6.74 -22.56 2.80
C ASP A 309 6.88 -24.00 3.31
N ALA A 310 5.88 -24.50 4.03
CA ALA A 310 5.95 -25.82 4.67
C ALA A 310 6.06 -26.97 3.64
N ALA A 311 5.49 -26.81 2.45
CA ALA A 311 5.46 -27.87 1.44
C ALA A 311 6.81 -28.04 0.72
N SER A 312 7.49 -26.94 0.40
CA SER A 312 8.76 -26.95 -0.34
C SER A 312 10.01 -26.72 0.52
N GLY A 313 9.83 -26.21 1.74
CA GLY A 313 10.91 -25.74 2.60
C GLY A 313 11.61 -24.47 2.10
N GLN A 314 11.13 -23.85 1.02
CA GLN A 314 11.68 -22.63 0.42
C GLN A 314 11.12 -21.37 1.11
N LEU A 315 11.61 -20.19 0.73
CA LEU A 315 11.13 -18.93 1.31
C LEU A 315 9.72 -18.64 0.82
N ALA A 316 8.77 -18.44 1.73
CA ALA A 316 7.48 -17.83 1.43
C ALA A 316 7.58 -16.33 1.73
N ILE A 317 7.40 -15.50 0.71
CA ILE A 317 7.58 -14.06 0.76
C ILE A 317 6.26 -13.39 0.38
N ALA A 318 5.69 -12.61 1.30
CA ALA A 318 4.62 -11.68 1.01
C ALA A 318 5.21 -10.27 0.89
N THR A 319 5.13 -9.67 -0.28
CA THR A 319 5.69 -8.34 -0.57
C THR A 319 4.59 -7.31 -0.66
N ARG A 320 4.78 -6.18 0.02
CA ARG A 320 4.04 -4.94 -0.24
C ARG A 320 4.97 -3.93 -0.88
N GLY A 321 4.66 -3.52 -2.11
CA GLY A 321 5.38 -2.44 -2.78
C GLY A 321 4.46 -1.26 -3.09
N GLN A 322 5.04 -0.19 -3.62
CA GLN A 322 4.25 0.97 -4.07
C GLN A 322 3.33 0.58 -5.24
N GLY A 323 2.03 0.46 -4.96
CA GLY A 323 1.00 0.17 -5.96
C GLY A 323 0.87 -1.30 -6.36
N TYR A 324 1.50 -2.23 -5.64
CA TYR A 324 1.33 -3.66 -5.85
C TYR A 324 1.54 -4.48 -4.57
N GLU A 325 0.96 -5.67 -4.55
CA GLU A 325 1.26 -6.71 -3.58
C GLU A 325 1.65 -7.99 -4.32
N SER A 326 2.53 -8.80 -3.72
CA SER A 326 2.98 -10.07 -4.28
C SER A 326 3.02 -11.15 -3.20
N HIS A 327 2.73 -12.37 -3.59
CA HIS A 327 2.95 -13.57 -2.79
C HIS A 327 3.78 -14.53 -3.61
N THR A 328 4.93 -14.94 -3.08
CA THR A 328 5.90 -15.76 -3.81
C THR A 328 6.45 -16.87 -2.93
N VAL A 329 6.57 -18.08 -3.48
CA VAL A 329 7.53 -19.07 -2.96
C VAL A 329 8.81 -18.92 -3.78
N SER A 330 9.92 -18.62 -3.13
CA SER A 330 11.18 -18.23 -3.76
C SER A 330 12.34 -19.08 -3.29
N TRP A 331 13.23 -19.44 -4.21
CA TRP A 331 14.54 -19.96 -3.86
C TRP A 331 15.48 -18.79 -3.52
N ARG A 332 15.80 -18.65 -2.23
CA ARG A 332 16.77 -17.68 -1.67
C ARG A 332 16.53 -16.22 -2.10
N ASN A 333 15.29 -15.84 -2.42
CA ASN A 333 14.94 -14.53 -2.98
C ASN A 333 15.62 -14.19 -4.33
N LEU A 334 16.07 -15.20 -5.08
CA LEU A 334 16.61 -15.02 -6.43
C LEU A 334 15.62 -15.45 -7.50
N ILE A 335 14.94 -16.58 -7.29
CA ILE A 335 14.07 -17.20 -8.29
C ILE A 335 12.71 -17.46 -7.67
N SER A 336 11.69 -16.72 -8.11
CA SER A 336 10.29 -17.02 -7.86
C SER A 336 9.94 -18.38 -8.48
N LEU A 337 9.56 -19.34 -7.64
CA LEU A 337 9.16 -20.70 -8.03
C LEU A 337 7.68 -20.75 -8.34
N VAL A 338 6.87 -20.09 -7.51
CA VAL A 338 5.47 -19.73 -7.79
C VAL A 338 5.24 -18.32 -7.29
N ALA A 339 4.42 -17.55 -7.99
CA ALA A 339 4.09 -16.20 -7.60
C ALA A 339 2.66 -15.82 -7.97
N LYS A 340 2.09 -14.89 -7.21
CA LYS A 340 0.88 -14.15 -7.58
C LYS A 340 1.06 -12.69 -7.24
N ASN A 341 0.92 -11.84 -8.25
CA ASN A 341 1.08 -10.40 -8.17
C ASN A 341 -0.27 -9.74 -8.42
N THR A 342 -0.58 -8.70 -7.65
CA THR A 342 -1.77 -7.86 -7.81
C THR A 342 -1.36 -6.39 -7.85
N TYR A 343 -1.78 -5.69 -8.90
CA TYR A 343 -1.40 -4.30 -9.15
C TYR A 343 -2.59 -3.37 -8.93
N ASN A 344 -2.47 -2.49 -7.95
CA ASN A 344 -3.57 -1.64 -7.47
C ASN A 344 -3.99 -0.57 -8.49
N SER A 345 -3.05 -0.09 -9.32
CA SER A 345 -3.31 0.97 -10.30
C SER A 345 -4.09 0.51 -11.53
N SER A 346 -3.89 -0.74 -11.97
CA SER A 346 -4.52 -1.31 -13.17
C SER A 346 -5.61 -2.33 -12.86
N GLY A 347 -5.70 -2.80 -11.61
CA GLY A 347 -6.55 -3.91 -11.22
C GLY A 347 -6.13 -5.24 -11.85
N MET A 348 -4.94 -5.30 -12.45
CA MET A 348 -4.35 -6.47 -13.08
C MET A 348 -3.82 -7.44 -12.04
N ALA A 349 -4.02 -8.73 -12.29
CA ALA A 349 -3.40 -9.80 -11.52
C ALA A 349 -2.63 -10.72 -12.46
N GLU A 350 -1.49 -11.20 -12.00
CA GLU A 350 -0.66 -12.17 -12.70
C GLU A 350 -0.29 -13.30 -11.75
N SER A 351 -0.38 -14.53 -12.23
CA SER A 351 0.13 -15.71 -11.51
C SER A 351 1.20 -16.38 -12.35
N GLU A 352 2.28 -16.81 -11.72
CA GLU A 352 3.41 -17.48 -12.37
C GLU A 352 3.71 -18.81 -11.68
N THR A 353 4.13 -19.80 -12.47
CA THR A 353 4.66 -21.06 -11.96
C THR A 353 5.86 -21.48 -12.80
N LEU A 354 6.96 -21.80 -12.12
CA LEU A 354 8.17 -22.33 -12.72
C LEU A 354 7.96 -23.81 -13.05
N THR A 355 8.10 -24.17 -14.31
CA THR A 355 7.90 -25.54 -14.82
C THR A 355 9.21 -26.29 -14.98
N GLN A 356 10.32 -25.57 -15.24
CA GLN A 356 11.67 -26.12 -15.31
C GLN A 356 12.69 -25.16 -14.71
N LEU A 357 13.71 -25.72 -14.06
CA LEU A 357 14.84 -25.01 -13.48
C LEU A 357 16.11 -25.84 -13.67
N SER A 358 17.19 -25.21 -14.11
CA SER A 358 18.51 -25.84 -14.14
C SER A 358 19.59 -24.84 -13.76
N PHE A 359 20.68 -25.37 -13.20
CA PHE A 359 21.82 -24.60 -12.72
C PHE A 359 23.11 -25.10 -13.37
N THR A 360 23.99 -24.17 -13.71
CA THR A 360 25.35 -24.44 -14.21
C THR A 360 26.35 -23.57 -13.44
N GLY A 361 27.52 -24.12 -13.15
CA GLY A 361 28.57 -23.44 -12.36
C GLY A 361 28.46 -23.72 -10.86
N ASN A 362 29.40 -23.17 -10.09
CA ASN A 362 29.54 -23.46 -8.66
C ASN A 362 28.62 -22.58 -7.79
N TRP A 363 27.33 -22.90 -7.79
CA TRP A 363 26.32 -22.23 -6.96
C TRP A 363 26.49 -22.42 -5.45
N LYS A 364 27.22 -23.45 -5.02
CA LYS A 364 27.48 -23.70 -3.59
C LYS A 364 28.52 -22.73 -3.03
N ALA A 365 29.65 -22.56 -3.72
CA ALA A 365 30.74 -21.72 -3.21
C ALA A 365 30.67 -20.27 -3.73
N LEU A 366 30.10 -20.04 -4.92
CA LEU A 366 30.13 -18.76 -5.62
C LEU A 366 31.53 -18.10 -5.56
N PRO A 367 32.56 -18.75 -6.14
CA PRO A 367 33.92 -18.22 -6.10
C PRO A 367 34.04 -16.96 -6.95
N VAL A 368 34.83 -16.00 -6.47
CA VAL A 368 35.08 -14.72 -7.16
C VAL A 368 35.72 -14.98 -8.53
N GLY A 369 35.24 -14.28 -9.55
CA GLY A 369 35.68 -14.38 -10.94
C GLY A 369 34.95 -15.43 -11.78
N GLU A 370 34.21 -16.36 -11.16
CA GLU A 370 33.43 -17.35 -11.90
C GLU A 370 32.07 -16.82 -12.36
N THR A 371 31.54 -17.46 -13.40
CA THR A 371 30.17 -17.25 -13.87
C THR A 371 29.30 -18.43 -13.45
N VAL A 372 28.19 -18.13 -12.80
CA VAL A 372 27.11 -19.09 -12.56
C VAL A 372 25.91 -18.76 -13.43
N VAL A 373 25.19 -19.79 -13.87
CA VAL A 373 24.07 -19.65 -14.81
C VAL A 373 22.87 -20.41 -14.27
N TYR A 374 21.70 -19.83 -14.44
CA TYR A 374 20.45 -20.57 -14.24
C TYR A 374 19.52 -20.35 -15.43
N GLN A 375 18.75 -21.38 -15.76
CA GLN A 375 17.73 -21.33 -16.80
C GLN A 375 16.37 -21.66 -16.18
N THR A 376 15.37 -20.86 -16.54
CA THR A 376 13.99 -21.00 -16.08
C THR A 376 13.05 -21.14 -17.26
N ALA A 377 12.08 -22.06 -17.17
CA ALA A 377 10.88 -22.06 -18.00
C ALA A 377 9.66 -21.81 -17.10
N ARG A 378 8.85 -20.81 -17.44
CA ARG A 378 7.69 -20.37 -16.64
C ARG A 378 6.43 -20.39 -17.47
N SER A 379 5.32 -20.73 -16.81
CA SER A 379 3.96 -20.46 -17.29
C SER A 379 3.37 -19.33 -16.45
N SER A 380 2.84 -18.30 -17.11
CA SER A 380 2.11 -17.22 -16.45
C SER A 380 0.69 -17.09 -16.98
N LEU A 381 -0.22 -16.66 -16.10
CA LEU A 381 -1.58 -16.29 -16.44
C LEU A 381 -1.79 -14.85 -15.99
N ASN A 382 -1.98 -13.96 -16.96
CA ASN A 382 -2.27 -12.56 -16.72
C ASN A 382 -3.75 -12.27 -17.02
N SER A 383 -4.42 -11.58 -16.10
CA SER A 383 -5.85 -11.33 -16.16
C SER A 383 -6.30 -10.50 -17.37
N LEU A 384 -5.39 -9.76 -18.03
CA LEU A 384 -5.71 -8.87 -19.15
C LEU A 384 -5.31 -9.44 -20.51
N ILE A 385 -4.24 -10.22 -20.56
CA ILE A 385 -3.59 -10.65 -21.82
C ILE A 385 -3.50 -12.17 -21.97
N GLY A 386 -4.03 -12.93 -21.01
CA GLY A 386 -4.12 -14.38 -21.04
C GLY A 386 -2.84 -15.11 -20.63
N SER A 387 -2.74 -16.37 -21.04
CA SER A 387 -1.62 -17.26 -20.66
C SER A 387 -0.40 -17.05 -21.54
N ARG A 388 0.78 -17.15 -20.95
CA ARG A 388 2.07 -17.01 -21.64
C ARG A 388 3.08 -17.98 -21.08
N THR A 389 4.01 -18.41 -21.92
CA THR A 389 5.17 -19.19 -21.49
C THR A 389 6.45 -18.46 -21.85
N LYS A 390 7.43 -18.46 -20.94
CA LYS A 390 8.72 -17.80 -21.16
C LYS A 390 9.87 -18.70 -20.72
N VAL A 391 10.87 -18.83 -21.58
CA VAL A 391 12.17 -19.40 -21.23
C VAL A 391 13.17 -18.26 -21.10
N GLN A 392 13.99 -18.29 -20.05
CA GLN A 392 14.99 -17.26 -19.79
C GLN A 392 16.25 -17.91 -19.22
N VAL A 393 17.41 -17.51 -19.76
CA VAL A 393 18.74 -17.88 -19.26
C VAL A 393 19.33 -16.63 -18.61
N THR A 394 19.83 -16.77 -17.38
CA THR A 394 20.46 -15.69 -16.63
C THR A 394 21.88 -16.08 -16.29
N ARG A 395 22.83 -15.20 -16.55
CA ARG A 395 24.26 -15.38 -16.28
C ARG A 395 24.69 -14.37 -15.24
N CYS A 396 25.37 -14.84 -14.20
CA CYS A 396 25.82 -14.01 -13.09
C CYS A 396 27.32 -14.21 -12.88
N VAL A 397 28.09 -13.12 -12.99
CA VAL A 397 29.52 -13.11 -12.64
C VAL A 397 29.66 -12.74 -11.17
N VAL A 398 30.41 -13.52 -10.40
CA VAL A 398 30.75 -13.18 -9.01
C VAL A 398 31.92 -12.20 -9.02
N GLU A 399 31.68 -10.94 -8.70
CA GLU A 399 32.66 -9.87 -8.89
C GLU A 399 33.63 -9.75 -7.71
N ARG A 400 33.12 -9.88 -6.49
CA ARG A 400 33.90 -9.73 -5.26
C ARG A 400 33.18 -10.32 -4.06
N GLU A 401 33.93 -10.53 -3.00
CA GLU A 401 33.44 -10.82 -1.66
C GLU A 401 33.77 -9.65 -0.73
N LEU A 402 32.83 -9.32 0.16
CA LEU A 402 32.91 -8.18 1.06
C LEU A 402 32.16 -8.50 2.37
N PRO A 403 32.46 -7.83 3.49
CA PRO A 403 31.64 -7.90 4.70
C PRO A 403 30.20 -7.45 4.41
N ALA A 404 29.20 -8.17 4.92
CA ALA A 404 27.79 -7.80 4.74
C ALA A 404 27.46 -6.42 5.36
N SER A 405 28.26 -5.99 6.36
CA SER A 405 28.16 -4.68 6.99
C SER A 405 28.40 -3.49 6.03
N GLU A 406 29.07 -3.71 4.89
CA GLU A 406 29.21 -2.68 3.85
C GLU A 406 27.89 -2.41 3.10
N ILE A 407 26.96 -3.38 3.10
CA ILE A 407 25.64 -3.24 2.46
C ILE A 407 24.67 -2.55 3.44
N ASN A 408 24.66 -3.01 4.69
CA ASN A 408 23.95 -2.38 5.79
C ASN A 408 24.71 -2.70 7.10
N PRO A 409 25.01 -1.71 7.95
CA PRO A 409 25.88 -1.89 9.12
C PRO A 409 25.40 -2.93 10.13
N ASN A 410 24.12 -3.28 10.13
CA ASN A 410 23.55 -4.28 11.03
C ASN A 410 23.59 -5.72 10.47
N LEU A 411 23.93 -5.90 9.18
CA LEU A 411 24.06 -7.22 8.59
C LEU A 411 25.35 -7.90 9.04
N LEU A 412 25.26 -9.21 9.26
CA LEU A 412 26.36 -10.04 9.75
C LEU A 412 26.88 -10.98 8.66
N GLY A 413 28.12 -11.44 8.84
CA GLY A 413 28.77 -12.39 7.92
C GLY A 413 29.35 -11.72 6.66
N SER A 414 29.54 -12.52 5.61
CA SER A 414 30.01 -12.04 4.31
C SER A 414 28.89 -11.93 3.27
N ALA A 415 29.14 -11.09 2.28
CA ALA A 415 28.32 -10.95 1.10
C ALA A 415 29.18 -11.14 -0.15
N LYS A 416 28.58 -11.67 -1.21
CA LYS A 416 29.21 -11.76 -2.53
C LYS A 416 28.44 -10.88 -3.50
N ALA A 417 29.13 -9.99 -4.20
CA ALA A 417 28.53 -9.16 -5.23
C ALA A 417 28.47 -9.95 -6.55
N LEU A 418 27.31 -9.91 -7.21
CA LEU A 418 27.07 -10.56 -8.49
C LEU A 418 26.53 -9.55 -9.49
N LYS A 419 27.05 -9.64 -10.71
CA LYS A 419 26.54 -8.91 -11.87
C LYS A 419 25.84 -9.88 -12.81
N CYS A 420 24.54 -9.73 -12.96
CA CYS A 420 23.69 -10.67 -13.70
C CYS A 420 23.08 -10.04 -14.96
N SER A 421 23.06 -10.78 -16.06
CA SER A 421 22.40 -10.39 -17.32
C SER A 421 21.53 -11.53 -17.86
N PHE A 422 20.57 -11.19 -18.73
CA PHE A 422 19.73 -12.17 -19.41
C PHE A 422 20.19 -12.37 -20.86
N ASP A 423 20.19 -13.61 -21.33
CA ASP A 423 20.44 -13.90 -22.75
C ASP A 423 19.29 -13.31 -23.59
N ASN A 424 19.64 -12.63 -24.70
CA ASN A 424 18.71 -11.98 -25.63
C ASN A 424 17.79 -10.90 -25.00
N ASP A 425 18.27 -10.16 -23.99
CA ASP A 425 17.52 -9.03 -23.45
C ASP A 425 17.52 -7.83 -24.39
N GLU A 426 16.35 -7.46 -24.91
CA GLU A 426 16.17 -6.32 -25.82
C GLU A 426 16.73 -4.99 -25.25
N HIS A 427 16.74 -4.87 -23.92
CA HIS A 427 17.18 -3.66 -23.22
C HIS A 427 18.57 -3.78 -22.59
N ASN A 428 19.29 -4.89 -22.84
CA ASN A 428 20.63 -5.17 -22.29
C ASN A 428 20.73 -4.90 -20.78
N ARG A 429 19.70 -5.29 -20.02
CA ARG A 429 19.64 -5.08 -18.58
C ARG A 429 20.72 -5.87 -17.87
N VAL A 430 21.35 -5.19 -16.92
CA VAL A 430 22.34 -5.75 -16.02
C VAL A 430 21.88 -5.47 -14.60
N ASN A 431 21.63 -6.52 -13.83
CA ASN A 431 21.24 -6.43 -12.42
C ASN A 431 22.46 -6.65 -11.54
N HIS A 432 22.56 -5.86 -10.47
CA HIS A 432 23.56 -6.04 -9.42
C HIS A 432 22.88 -6.64 -8.20
N LEU A 433 23.41 -7.76 -7.74
CA LEU A 433 22.89 -8.51 -6.60
C LEU A 433 23.98 -8.71 -5.56
N TYR A 434 23.55 -8.85 -4.31
CA TYR A 434 24.37 -9.35 -3.22
C TYR A 434 23.80 -10.66 -2.72
N TYR A 435 24.62 -11.70 -2.67
CA TYR A 435 24.31 -12.92 -1.93
C TYR A 435 24.82 -12.79 -0.50
N LEU A 436 23.91 -12.70 0.46
CA LEU A 436 24.19 -12.61 1.90
C LEU A 436 24.38 -14.03 2.46
N ALA A 437 25.63 -14.42 2.73
CA ALA A 437 25.98 -15.82 2.98
C ALA A 437 25.33 -16.40 4.24
N ASP A 438 25.40 -15.69 5.36
CA ASP A 438 24.79 -16.10 6.64
C ASP A 438 23.28 -16.26 6.57
N TYR A 439 22.63 -15.50 5.68
CA TYR A 439 21.18 -15.44 5.53
C TYR A 439 20.65 -16.32 4.40
N ALA A 440 21.54 -16.88 3.57
CA ALA A 440 21.19 -17.59 2.34
C ALA A 440 20.19 -16.78 1.46
N TYR A 441 20.45 -15.49 1.28
CA TYR A 441 19.49 -14.55 0.69
C TYR A 441 20.14 -13.72 -0.41
N PHE A 442 19.53 -13.70 -1.60
CA PHE A 442 19.90 -12.79 -2.67
C PHE A 442 19.10 -11.49 -2.56
N TYR A 443 19.83 -10.39 -2.62
CA TYR A 443 19.31 -9.05 -2.58
C TYR A 443 19.69 -8.33 -3.87
N GLN A 444 18.72 -7.92 -4.68
CA GLN A 444 19.00 -7.08 -5.85
C GLN A 444 19.16 -5.62 -5.40
N SER A 445 20.34 -5.05 -5.56
CA SER A 445 20.61 -3.66 -5.18
C SER A 445 20.27 -2.69 -6.28
N SER A 446 20.53 -3.02 -7.54
CA SER A 446 20.33 -2.08 -8.64
C SER A 446 20.20 -2.76 -9.99
N THR A 447 19.79 -1.98 -10.98
CA THR A 447 19.84 -2.33 -12.39
C THR A 447 20.51 -1.18 -13.14
N ASP A 448 21.43 -1.48 -14.06
CA ASP A 448 22.11 -0.47 -14.88
C ASP A 448 21.11 0.35 -15.71
N LYS A 449 21.43 1.63 -15.91
CA LYS A 449 20.60 2.55 -16.70
C LYS A 449 20.37 2.01 -18.12
N ASN A 450 19.11 1.90 -18.52
CA ASN A 450 18.69 1.51 -19.86
C ASN A 450 17.39 2.23 -20.26
N ALA A 451 16.93 2.00 -21.50
CA ALA A 451 15.78 2.70 -22.09
C ALA A 451 14.43 2.32 -21.46
N PHE A 452 14.34 1.17 -20.79
CA PHE A 452 13.08 0.65 -20.27
C PHE A 452 12.94 0.82 -18.76
N TYR A 453 13.81 0.19 -17.96
CA TYR A 453 13.69 0.19 -16.50
C TYR A 453 15.05 0.06 -15.83
N TYR A 454 15.34 0.93 -14.87
CA TYR A 454 16.50 0.79 -13.98
C TYR A 454 16.16 1.23 -12.55
N SER A 455 16.95 0.79 -11.59
CA SER A 455 16.70 1.06 -10.17
C SER A 455 17.98 1.12 -9.36
N ASP A 456 17.90 1.79 -8.22
CA ASP A 456 18.93 1.81 -7.19
C ASP A 456 18.22 1.71 -5.85
N MET A 457 18.49 0.65 -5.11
CA MET A 457 17.80 0.23 -3.91
C MET A 457 18.81 -0.05 -2.81
N ARG A 458 18.37 0.05 -1.56
CA ARG A 458 19.10 -0.39 -0.37
C ARG A 458 18.16 -1.02 0.66
N ILE A 459 18.68 -1.96 1.43
CA ILE A 459 18.03 -2.43 2.66
C ILE A 459 18.24 -1.35 3.72
N ASP A 460 17.18 -0.76 4.22
CA ASP A 460 17.23 0.24 5.31
C ASP A 460 16.80 -0.34 6.66
N LYS A 461 15.85 -1.28 6.69
CA LYS A 461 15.39 -1.98 7.89
C LYS A 461 15.19 -3.48 7.63
N PHE A 462 15.47 -4.31 8.62
CA PHE A 462 15.15 -5.75 8.59
C PHE A 462 14.97 -6.30 10.01
N GLU A 463 14.36 -7.48 10.12
CA GLU A 463 14.17 -8.24 11.38
C GLU A 463 14.58 -9.71 11.23
#